data_AF-A0A3B9VDF6-F1
#
_entry.id   AF-A0A3B9VDF6-F1
#
_cell.length_a   1.000
_cell.length_b   1.000
_cell.length_c   1.000
_cell.angle_alpha   90.00
_cell.angle_beta   90.00
_cell.angle_gamma   90.00
#
_symmetry.space_group_name_H-M   'P 1'
#
loop_
_entity.id
_entity.type
_entity.pdbx_description
1 polymer ?
#
loop_
_entity_poly.entity_id
_entity_poly.type
_entity_poly.pdbx_seq_one_letter_code
_entity_poly.pdbx_strand_id
1 'polypeptide(L)' 'MKSPVLISACLLGIKSRYDGTHALRKDIIKKYSDKILIPVCPEQLGGLPTPRPRAEICGISNPPLPPFPDKI' A
#
# COMPACT_ATOMS: atom_id res chain seq x y z
N MET A 1 3.12 3.43 -28.24
CA MET A 1 3.71 2.78 -27.05
C MET A 1 2.72 2.89 -25.89
N LYS A 2 2.58 1.86 -25.06
CA LYS A 2 1.71 1.92 -23.86
C LYS A 2 2.40 2.75 -22.77
N SER A 3 1.75 3.79 -22.26
CA SER A 3 2.30 4.59 -21.16
C SER A 3 2.30 3.77 -19.85
N PRO A 4 3.41 3.75 -19.09
CA PRO A 4 3.47 3.07 -17.81
C PRO A 4 2.68 3.83 -16.74
N VAL A 5 2.10 3.09 -15.79
CA VAL A 5 1.37 3.62 -14.64
C VAL A 5 1.87 2.91 -13.39
N LEU A 6 2.27 3.67 -12.37
CA LEU A 6 2.53 3.12 -11.04
C LEU A 6 1.20 2.79 -10.37
N ILE A 7 1.13 1.61 -9.77
CA ILE A 7 -0.07 1.15 -9.07
C ILE A 7 0.31 0.44 -7.78
N SER A 8 -0.46 0.66 -6.71
CA SER A 8 -0.27 -0.03 -5.44
C SER A 8 -0.25 -1.55 -5.66
N ALA A 9 0.84 -2.21 -5.30
CA ALA A 9 1.10 -3.64 -5.54
C ALA A 9 -0.04 -4.54 -5.01
N CYS A 10 -0.61 -4.19 -3.86
CA CYS A 10 -1.72 -4.91 -3.26
C CYS A 10 -2.97 -4.94 -4.14
N LEU A 11 -3.21 -3.92 -4.99
CA LEU A 11 -4.34 -3.87 -5.93
C LEU A 11 -4.19 -4.84 -7.10
N LEU A 12 -2.95 -5.28 -7.37
CA LEU A 12 -2.64 -6.30 -8.38
C LEU A 12 -2.55 -7.71 -7.79
N GLY A 13 -2.89 -7.90 -6.51
CA GLY A 13 -2.90 -9.22 -5.87
C GLY A 13 -1.58 -9.61 -5.17
N ILE A 14 -0.59 -8.72 -5.16
CA ILE A 14 0.65 -8.95 -4.39
C ILE A 14 0.33 -8.84 -2.90
N LYS A 15 0.78 -9.83 -2.11
CA LYS A 15 0.56 -9.88 -0.66
C LYS A 15 1.48 -8.89 0.08
N SER A 16 1.22 -7.60 -0.08
CA SER A 16 2.03 -6.51 0.47
C SER A 16 1.31 -5.65 1.52
N ARG A 17 0.06 -5.98 1.89
CA ARG A 17 -0.67 -5.28 2.96
C ARG A 17 -0.05 -5.59 4.32
N TYR A 18 -0.30 -4.72 5.31
CA TYR A 18 0.24 -4.89 6.67
C TYR A 18 -0.16 -6.22 7.32
N ASP A 19 -1.34 -6.76 6.97
CA ASP A 19 -1.86 -8.04 7.46
C ASP A 19 -1.37 -9.28 6.67
N GLY A 20 -0.40 -9.11 5.76
CA GLY A 20 0.11 -10.21 4.93
C GLY A 20 -0.82 -10.64 3.80
N THR A 21 -1.90 -9.88 3.54
CA THR A 21 -2.85 -10.16 2.46
C THR A 21 -2.67 -9.23 1.26
N HIS A 22 -3.57 -9.32 0.28
CA HIS A 22 -3.67 -8.43 -0.87
C HIS A 22 -5.04 -7.75 -0.92
N ALA A 23 -5.19 -6.76 -1.80
CA ALA A 23 -6.46 -6.10 -2.10
C ALA A 23 -6.76 -6.14 -3.61
N LEU A 24 -6.67 -7.31 -4.23
CA LEU A 24 -6.85 -7.48 -5.67
C LEU A 24 -8.14 -6.79 -6.17
N ARG A 25 -7.98 -5.88 -7.14
CA ARG A 25 -9.08 -5.14 -7.77
C ARG A 25 -9.12 -5.40 -9.27
N LYS A 26 -9.92 -6.40 -9.67
CA LYS A 26 -10.08 -6.84 -11.06
C LYS A 26 -10.61 -5.73 -11.99
N ASP A 27 -11.42 -4.82 -11.44
CA ASP A 27 -11.94 -3.65 -12.14
C ASP A 27 -10.83 -2.68 -12.56
N ILE A 28 -9.79 -2.51 -11.73
CA ILE A 28 -8.64 -1.67 -12.06
C ILE A 28 -7.81 -2.32 -13.17
N ILE A 29 -7.56 -3.62 -13.08
CA ILE A 29 -6.84 -4.38 -14.12
C ILE A 29 -7.57 -4.24 -15.48
N LYS A 30 -8.89 -4.35 -15.47
CA LYS A 30 -9.72 -4.18 -16.67
C LYS A 30 -9.68 -2.74 -17.19
N LYS A 31 -9.79 -1.74 -16.30
CA LYS A 31 -9.81 -0.32 -16.67
C LYS A 31 -8.51 0.15 -17.35
N TYR A 32 -7.37 -0.42 -16.96
CA TYR A 32 -6.05 -0.02 -17.47
C TYR A 32 -5.37 -1.11 -18.31
N SER A 33 -6.14 -1.98 -18.98
CA SER A 33 -5.60 -3.07 -19.81
C SER A 33 -4.75 -2.59 -20.99
N ASP A 34 -4.93 -1.33 -21.41
CA ASP A 34 -4.15 -0.67 -22.45
C ASP A 34 -2.83 -0.07 -21.94
N LYS A 35 -2.55 -0.13 -20.62
CA LYS A 35 -1.33 0.42 -20.00
C LYS A 35 -0.35 -0.67 -19.59
N ILE A 36 0.88 -0.28 -19.27
CA ILE A 36 1.84 -1.12 -18.53
C ILE A 36 1.67 -0.77 -17.06
N LEU A 37 1.28 -1.74 -16.25
CA LEU A 37 1.07 -1.54 -14.81
C LEU A 37 2.34 -1.94 -14.04
N ILE A 38 2.93 -0.98 -13.34
CA ILE A 38 4.14 -1.19 -12.52
C ILE A 38 3.72 -1.30 -11.06
N PRO A 39 3.79 -2.49 -10.44
CA PRO A 39 3.41 -2.67 -9.04
C PRO A 39 4.42 -2.00 -8.09
N VAL A 40 3.92 -1.22 -7.14
CA VAL A 40 4.74 -0.53 -6.12
C VAL A 40 4.12 -0.70 -4.74
N CYS A 41 4.91 -1.11 -3.75
CA CYS A 41 4.54 -1.01 -2.34
C CYS A 41 5.54 -0.06 -1.65
N PRO A 42 5.18 1.21 -1.40
CA PRO A 42 6.09 2.17 -0.78
C PRO A 42 6.61 1.72 0.60
N GLU A 43 5.77 1.02 1.37
CA GLU A 43 6.12 0.52 2.70
C GLU A 43 7.22 -0.56 2.65
N GLN A 44 7.11 -1.53 1.73
CA GLN A 44 8.15 -2.55 1.54
C GLN A 44 9.42 -1.98 0.90
N LEU A 45 9.28 -1.07 -0.07
CA LEU A 45 10.42 -0.36 -0.65
C LEU A 45 11.12 0.55 0.37
N GLY A 46 10.39 1.04 1.36
CA GLY A 46 10.92 1.74 2.54
C GLY A 46 11.49 0.83 3.62
N GLY A 47 11.51 -0.49 3.40
CA GLY A 47 12.14 -1.47 4.29
C GLY A 47 11.21 -2.11 5.34
N LEU A 48 9.91 -1.81 5.34
CA LEU A 48 8.98 -2.45 6.27
C LEU A 48 8.69 -3.91 5.87
N PRO A 49 8.60 -4.84 6.84
CA PRO A 49 8.29 -6.24 6.56
C PRO A 49 6.82 -6.43 6.16
N THR A 50 6.47 -7.66 5.80
CA THR A 50 5.09 -8.09 5.62
C THR A 50 4.92 -9.47 6.26
N PRO A 51 4.08 -9.63 7.31
CA PRO A 51 3.20 -8.60 7.91
C PRO A 51 3.96 -7.53 8.69
N ARG A 52 3.26 -6.45 9.07
CA ARG A 52 3.74 -5.33 9.90
C ARG A 52 2.57 -4.72 10.71
N PRO A 53 2.84 -3.99 11.81
CA PRO A 53 1.80 -3.29 12.54
C PRO A 53 1.05 -2.26 11.67
N ARG A 54 -0.20 -1.96 12.02
CA ARG A 54 -0.93 -0.84 11.42
C ARG A 54 -0.22 0.46 11.78
N ALA A 55 -0.22 1.40 10.85
CA ALA A 55 0.30 2.74 11.05
C ALA A 55 -0.70 3.75 10.49
N GLU A 56 -0.82 4.89 11.16
CA GLU A 56 -1.64 6.02 10.74
C GLU A 56 -0.78 7.28 10.75
N ILE A 57 -1.05 8.19 9.82
CA ILE A 57 -0.37 9.49 9.81
C ILE A 57 -0.98 10.32 10.94
N CYS A 58 -0.28 10.41 12.06
CA CYS A 58 -0.52 11.40 13.08
C CYS A 58 0.00 12.75 12.53
N GLY A 59 -0.90 13.65 12.11
CA GLY A 59 -0.51 15.01 11.77
C GLY A 59 0.19 15.71 12.94
N ILE A 60 0.58 16.97 12.77
CA ILE A 60 0.98 17.80 13.91
C ILE A 60 -0.29 18.14 14.70
N SER A 61 -0.64 17.30 15.66
CA SER A 61 -1.63 17.66 16.67
C SER A 61 -0.93 18.48 17.76
N ASN A 62 -1.64 19.45 18.33
CA ASN A 62 -1.20 20.12 19.54
C ASN A 62 -2.28 19.86 20.62
N PRO A 63 -1.99 19.03 21.65
CA PRO A 63 -0.71 18.39 21.98
C PRO A 63 -0.33 17.23 21.03
N PRO A 64 0.95 16.83 20.97
CA PRO A 64 1.40 15.71 20.15
C PRO A 64 0.63 14.43 20.52
N LEU A 65 0.16 13.70 19.51
CA LEU A 65 -0.44 12.38 19.72
C LEU A 65 0.60 11.45 20.37
N PRO A 66 0.18 10.60 21.32
CA PRO A 66 1.09 9.62 21.90
C PRO A 66 1.69 8.74 20.79
N PRO A 67 2.96 8.34 20.91
CA PRO A 67 3.63 7.55 19.89
C PRO A 67 2.95 6.18 19.79
N PHE A 68 2.11 6.02 18.77
CA PHE A 68 1.29 4.85 18.43
C PHE A 68 0.40 4.36 19.60
N PRO A 69 -0.93 4.30 19.45
CA PRO A 69 -1.74 3.62 20.46
C PRO A 69 -1.23 2.18 20.57
N ASP A 70 -0.92 1.77 21.79
CA ASP A 70 -0.46 0.43 22.10
C ASP A 70 -1.28 -0.60 21.32
N LYS A 71 -0.54 -1.47 20.64
CA LYS A 71 -1.02 -2.66 19.95
C LYS A 71 -2.22 -3.27 20.70
N ILE A 72 -3.40 -3.18 20.08
CA ILE A 72 -4.48 -4.15 20.33
C ILE A 72 -4.19 -5.37 19.45
#